data_AF-A0A1I1EVA0-F1
#
_entry.id   AF-A0A1I1EVA0-F1
#
_cell.length_a   1.000
_cell.length_b   1.000
_cell.length_c   1.000
_cell.angle_alpha   90.00
_cell.angle_beta   90.00
_cell.angle_gamma   90.00
#
_symmetry.space_group_name_H-M   'P 1'
#
loop_
_entity.id
_entity.type
_entity.pdbx_description
1 polymer ?
#
loop_
_entity_poly.entity_id
_entity_poly.type
_entity_poly.pdbx_seq_one_letter_code
_entity_poly.pdbx_strand_id
1 'polypeptide(L)'
;MDIEEILKKHINEEGKFDQIAAAKELKETQGKEFVPKSEFNSKNEELKSANATLETLKKENKDVEALQTKVQEHETKAKELQEALVNERKTFAVKEALTKEGVSDVDYMLYKLGELEVDKDGNVKELDSKVKELKEANPSFFKAEKDNEQDNNPPGYQVIDNGLDTGKQTDPIEAATADFEAALGITNN
;
A
#
# COMPACT_ATOMS: atom_id res chain seq x y z
N MET A 1 -54.77 -33.66 27.30
CA MET A 1 -55.55 -34.73 27.95
C MET A 1 -54.64 -35.27 29.02
N ASP A 2 -55.04 -35.19 30.28
CA ASP A 2 -54.17 -35.60 31.40
C ASP A 2 -54.06 -37.13 31.44
N ILE A 3 -52.91 -37.66 31.89
CA ILE A 3 -52.69 -39.11 32.03
C ILE A 3 -53.77 -39.70 32.94
N GLU A 4 -54.16 -38.99 33.99
CA GLU A 4 -55.25 -39.40 34.88
C GLU A 4 -56.60 -39.51 34.18
N GLU A 5 -56.90 -38.62 33.24
CA GLU A 5 -58.16 -38.65 32.48
C GLU A 5 -58.20 -39.86 31.53
N ILE A 6 -57.07 -40.16 30.87
CA ILE A 6 -56.94 -41.33 29.98
C ILE A 6 -57.13 -42.63 30.77
N LEU A 7 -56.55 -42.73 31.97
CA LEU A 7 -56.67 -43.92 32.81
C LEU A 7 -58.10 -44.11 33.32
N LYS A 8 -58.79 -43.04 33.74
CA LYS A 8 -60.18 -43.09 34.22
C LYS A 8 -61.16 -43.47 33.10
N LYS A 9 -60.92 -43.00 31.86
CA LYS A 9 -61.75 -43.30 30.67
C LYS A 9 -61.77 -44.79 30.30
N HIS A 10 -60.74 -45.54 30.66
CA HIS A 10 -60.59 -46.97 30.32
C HIS A 10 -60.98 -47.92 31.47
N ILE A 11 -61.77 -47.44 32.43
CA ILE A 11 -62.44 -48.27 33.43
C ILE A 11 -63.85 -48.55 32.93
N ASN A 12 -64.21 -49.82 32.76
CA ASN A 12 -65.55 -50.21 32.31
C ASN A 12 -66.58 -50.17 33.47
N GLU A 13 -67.87 -50.33 33.15
CA GLU A 13 -68.99 -50.25 34.13
C GLU A 13 -68.90 -51.31 35.26
N GLU A 14 -68.09 -52.36 35.08
CA GLU A 14 -67.78 -53.38 36.10
C GLU A 14 -66.55 -53.04 36.96
N GLY A 15 -65.91 -51.89 36.74
CA GLY A 15 -64.70 -51.46 37.47
C GLY A 15 -63.40 -52.14 37.01
N LYS A 16 -63.40 -52.88 35.91
CA LYS A 16 -62.20 -53.49 35.34
C LYS A 16 -61.49 -52.50 34.41
N PHE A 17 -60.18 -52.37 34.62
CA PHE A 17 -59.32 -51.50 33.83
C PHE A 17 -58.82 -52.19 32.56
N ASP A 18 -59.08 -51.59 31.40
CA ASP A 18 -58.54 -52.05 30.12
C ASP A 18 -57.14 -51.50 29.89
N GLN A 19 -56.16 -52.28 30.35
CA GLN A 19 -54.74 -51.95 30.26
C GLN A 19 -54.26 -51.78 28.81
N ILE A 20 -54.82 -52.53 27.85
CA ILE A 20 -54.36 -52.54 26.46
C ILE A 20 -54.85 -51.27 25.75
N ALA A 21 -56.13 -50.93 25.92
CA ALA A 21 -56.71 -49.72 25.34
C ALA A 21 -56.09 -48.45 25.94
N ALA A 22 -55.92 -48.42 27.27
CA ALA A 22 -55.26 -47.30 27.96
C ALA A 22 -53.80 -47.09 27.52
N ALA A 23 -53.02 -48.18 27.42
CA ALA A 23 -51.63 -48.10 26.97
C ALA A 23 -51.51 -47.61 25.52
N LYS A 24 -52.47 -47.99 24.66
CA LYS A 24 -52.53 -47.54 23.26
C LYS A 24 -52.82 -46.03 23.18
N GLU A 25 -53.86 -45.55 23.87
CA GLU A 25 -54.21 -44.12 23.86
C GLU A 25 -53.10 -43.26 24.50
N LEU A 26 -52.43 -43.75 25.54
CA LEU A 26 -51.29 -43.08 26.15
C LEU A 26 -50.08 -42.98 25.20
N LYS A 27 -49.77 -44.06 24.47
CA LYS A 27 -48.69 -44.05 23.46
C LYS A 27 -49.00 -43.11 22.29
N GLU A 28 -50.26 -43.06 21.85
CA GLU A 28 -50.68 -42.21 20.74
C GLU A 28 -50.72 -40.72 21.09
N THR A 29 -51.10 -40.39 22.32
CA THR A 29 -51.31 -39.01 22.79
C THR A 29 -50.08 -38.41 23.47
N GLN A 30 -49.39 -39.17 24.32
CA GLN A 30 -48.26 -38.69 25.14
C GLN A 30 -46.91 -39.24 24.66
N GLY A 31 -46.90 -40.42 24.02
CA GLY A 31 -45.67 -41.03 23.50
C GLY A 31 -44.99 -40.23 22.38
N LYS A 32 -45.71 -39.32 21.71
CA LYS A 32 -45.16 -38.40 20.70
C LYS A 32 -44.47 -37.17 21.30
N GLU A 33 -44.84 -36.78 22.53
CA GLU A 33 -44.24 -35.64 23.25
C GLU A 33 -43.00 -36.08 24.05
N PHE A 34 -42.80 -37.38 24.24
CA PHE A 34 -41.67 -37.91 24.98
C PHE A 34 -40.46 -38.13 24.08
N VAL A 35 -39.38 -37.37 24.32
CA VAL A 35 -38.08 -37.57 23.65
C VAL A 35 -37.29 -38.64 24.41
N PRO A 36 -36.88 -39.75 23.75
CA PRO A 36 -36.05 -40.77 24.38
C PRO A 36 -34.73 -40.19 24.90
N LYS A 37 -34.30 -40.64 26.09
CA LYS A 37 -33.05 -40.16 26.71
C LYS A 37 -31.83 -40.33 25.79
N SER A 38 -31.81 -41.38 24.98
CA SER A 38 -30.76 -41.62 23.98
C SER A 38 -30.72 -40.54 22.91
N GLU A 39 -31.87 -40.13 22.37
CA GLU A 39 -31.96 -39.08 21.35
C GLU A 39 -31.58 -37.71 21.93
N PHE A 40 -32.06 -37.41 23.14
CA PHE A 40 -31.68 -36.19 23.85
C PHE A 40 -30.17 -36.13 24.08
N ASN A 41 -29.56 -37.23 24.56
CA ASN A 41 -28.12 -37.28 24.80
C ASN A 41 -27.33 -37.14 23.48
N SER A 42 -27.76 -37.79 22.39
CA SER A 42 -27.14 -37.65 21.07
C SER A 42 -27.18 -36.20 20.59
N LYS A 43 -28.36 -35.57 20.64
CA LYS A 43 -28.53 -34.16 20.23
C LYS A 43 -27.73 -33.20 21.09
N ASN A 44 -27.58 -33.49 22.38
CA ASN A 44 -26.78 -32.68 23.29
C ASN A 44 -25.27 -32.79 22.97
N GLU A 45 -24.76 -33.96 22.60
CA GLU A 45 -23.38 -34.11 22.16
C GLU A 45 -23.13 -33.45 20.79
N GLU A 46 -24.07 -33.59 19.84
CA GLU A 46 -24.05 -32.84 18.57
C GLU A 46 -23.99 -31.32 18.82
N LEU A 47 -24.82 -30.80 19.72
CA LEU A 47 -24.85 -29.38 20.07
C LEU A 47 -23.52 -28.91 20.68
N LYS A 48 -22.92 -29.69 21.57
CA LYS A 48 -21.59 -29.38 22.13
C LYS A 48 -20.52 -29.34 21.05
N SER A 49 -20.52 -30.32 20.14
CA SER A 49 -19.56 -30.39 19.04
C SER A 49 -19.70 -29.22 18.05
N ALA A 50 -20.94 -28.88 17.70
CA ALA A 50 -21.23 -27.73 16.85
C ALA A 50 -20.76 -26.42 17.48
N ASN A 51 -21.05 -26.22 18.79
CA ASN A 51 -20.60 -25.03 19.51
C ASN A 51 -19.06 -24.96 19.59
N ALA A 52 -18.37 -26.07 19.85
CA ALA A 52 -16.90 -26.10 19.85
C ALA A 52 -16.32 -25.72 18.47
N THR A 53 -16.90 -26.24 17.39
CA THR A 53 -16.50 -25.89 16.02
C THR A 53 -16.73 -24.41 15.72
N LEU A 54 -17.86 -23.86 16.17
CA LEU A 54 -18.21 -22.46 15.99
C LEU A 54 -17.25 -21.53 16.73
N GLU A 55 -16.82 -21.89 17.95
CA GLU A 55 -15.80 -21.15 18.69
C GLU A 55 -14.43 -21.21 18.02
N THR A 56 -14.04 -22.36 17.46
CA THR A 56 -12.82 -22.48 16.64
C THR A 56 -12.89 -21.57 15.41
N LEU A 57 -13.98 -21.63 14.64
CA LEU A 57 -14.17 -20.78 13.45
C LEU A 57 -14.18 -19.29 13.79
N LYS A 58 -14.80 -18.89 14.91
CA LYS A 58 -14.73 -17.51 15.41
C LYS A 58 -13.30 -17.10 15.74
N LYS A 59 -12.52 -17.97 16.39
CA LYS A 59 -11.13 -17.69 16.74
C LYS A 59 -10.24 -17.55 15.50
N GLU A 60 -10.39 -18.44 14.53
CA GLU A 60 -9.66 -18.40 13.26
C GLU A 60 -10.06 -17.18 12.41
N ASN A 61 -11.33 -16.75 12.43
CA ASN A 61 -11.78 -15.58 11.68
C ASN A 61 -11.44 -14.22 12.34
N LYS A 62 -11.01 -14.16 13.60
CA LYS A 62 -10.52 -12.90 14.21
C LYS A 62 -9.29 -12.35 13.49
N ASP A 63 -8.47 -13.24 12.91
CA ASP A 63 -7.32 -12.83 12.13
C ASP A 63 -7.72 -12.11 10.83
N VAL A 64 -8.94 -12.32 10.32
CA VAL A 64 -9.44 -11.67 9.11
C VAL A 64 -9.66 -10.17 9.33
N GLU A 65 -10.24 -9.74 10.46
CA GLU A 65 -10.41 -8.31 10.77
C GLU A 65 -9.06 -7.61 11.00
N ALA A 66 -8.13 -8.29 11.68
CA ALA A 66 -6.78 -7.80 11.90
C ALA A 66 -5.98 -7.70 10.58
N LEU A 67 -6.15 -8.67 9.67
CA LEU A 67 -5.56 -8.66 8.34
C LEU A 67 -6.16 -7.56 7.47
N GLN A 68 -7.48 -7.36 7.49
CA GLN A 68 -8.15 -6.27 6.75
C GLN A 68 -7.65 -4.90 7.21
N THR A 69 -7.53 -4.69 8.52
CA THR A 69 -6.96 -3.45 9.08
C THR A 69 -5.53 -3.23 8.60
N LYS A 70 -4.67 -4.26 8.67
CA LYS A 70 -3.30 -4.17 8.17
C LYS A 70 -3.23 -3.89 6.66
N VAL A 71 -4.10 -4.50 5.86
CA VAL A 71 -4.18 -4.23 4.42
C VAL A 71 -4.50 -2.76 4.18
N GLN A 72 -5.51 -2.20 4.87
CA GLN A 72 -5.86 -0.78 4.75
C GLN A 72 -4.73 0.15 5.19
N GLU A 73 -4.03 -0.17 6.30
CA GLU A 73 -2.85 0.59 6.75
C GLU A 73 -1.74 0.56 5.70
N HIS A 74 -1.46 -0.60 5.12
CA HIS A 74 -0.43 -0.76 4.08
C HIS A 74 -0.81 -0.05 2.78
N GLU A 75 -2.06 -0.13 2.35
CA GLU A 75 -2.56 0.62 1.19
C GLU A 75 -2.46 2.13 1.40
N THR A 76 -2.77 2.62 2.60
CA THR A 76 -2.64 4.04 2.95
C THR A 76 -1.17 4.47 2.90
N LYS A 77 -0.28 3.73 3.56
CA LYS A 77 1.17 3.99 3.53
C LYS A 77 1.75 3.93 2.12
N ALA A 78 1.28 2.99 1.28
CA ALA A 78 1.73 2.87 -0.09
C ALA A 78 1.35 4.10 -0.93
N LYS A 79 0.13 4.62 -0.76
CA LYS A 79 -0.31 5.87 -1.41
C LYS A 79 0.50 7.08 -0.93
N GLU A 80 0.68 7.23 0.38
CA GLU A 80 1.49 8.31 0.95
C GLU A 80 2.94 8.29 0.42
N LEU A 81 3.56 7.11 0.37
CA LEU A 81 4.92 6.95 -0.17
C LEU A 81 4.97 7.24 -1.68
N GLN A 82 3.95 6.83 -2.44
CA GLN A 82 3.88 7.11 -3.86
C GLN A 82 3.74 8.62 -4.12
N GLU A 83 2.89 9.32 -3.37
CA GLU A 83 2.74 10.77 -3.45
C GLU A 83 4.03 11.50 -3.03
N ALA A 84 4.69 11.05 -1.96
CA ALA A 84 5.97 11.59 -1.51
C ALA A 84 7.06 11.44 -2.59
N LEU A 85 7.17 10.26 -3.22
CA LEU A 85 8.13 10.02 -4.29
C LEU A 85 7.87 10.88 -5.52
N VAL A 86 6.61 11.05 -5.92
CA VAL A 86 6.23 11.93 -7.03
C VAL A 86 6.60 13.38 -6.71
N ASN A 87 6.30 13.85 -5.50
CA ASN A 87 6.64 15.20 -5.06
C ASN A 87 8.15 15.43 -4.97
N GLU A 88 8.90 14.45 -4.47
CA GLU A 88 10.35 14.50 -4.39
C GLU A 88 10.98 14.56 -5.78
N ARG A 89 10.57 13.67 -6.70
CA ARG A 89 11.04 13.67 -8.10
C ARG A 89 10.73 14.98 -8.81
N LYS A 90 9.50 15.49 -8.64
CA LYS A 90 9.10 16.80 -9.18
C LYS A 90 9.99 17.91 -8.63
N THR A 91 10.16 17.98 -7.31
CA THR A 91 10.97 19.03 -6.67
C THR A 91 12.41 18.95 -7.14
N PHE A 92 12.99 17.75 -7.21
CA PHE A 92 14.35 17.54 -7.67
C PHE A 92 14.55 17.98 -9.13
N ALA A 93 13.70 17.50 -10.05
CA ALA A 93 13.80 17.84 -11.47
C ALA A 93 13.71 19.36 -11.71
N VAL A 94 12.81 20.04 -10.98
CA VAL A 94 12.64 21.49 -11.11
C VAL A 94 13.83 22.25 -10.54
N LYS A 95 14.33 21.86 -9.36
CA LYS A 95 15.53 22.47 -8.78
C LYS A 95 16.74 22.27 -9.69
N GLU A 96 16.89 21.10 -10.28
CA GLU A 96 17.96 20.82 -11.24
C GLU A 96 17.87 21.73 -12.48
N ALA A 97 16.67 21.85 -13.08
CA ALA A 97 16.46 22.72 -14.24
C ALA A 97 16.74 24.21 -13.92
N LEU A 98 16.24 24.71 -12.78
CA LEU A 98 16.51 26.09 -12.33
C LEU A 98 18.00 26.33 -12.03
N THR A 99 18.69 25.33 -11.47
CA THR A 99 20.11 25.45 -11.17
C THR A 99 20.96 25.47 -12.45
N LYS A 100 20.59 24.68 -13.47
CA LYS A 100 21.24 24.70 -14.79
C LYS A 100 21.12 26.06 -15.47
N GLU A 101 19.97 26.72 -15.35
CA GLU A 101 19.76 28.09 -15.85
C GLU A 101 20.42 29.18 -14.99
N GLY A 102 21.13 28.78 -13.93
CA GLY A 102 21.93 29.69 -13.11
C GLY A 102 21.09 30.61 -12.24
N VAL A 103 19.94 30.16 -11.76
CA VAL A 103 19.07 30.95 -10.89
C VAL A 103 19.79 31.36 -9.59
N SER A 104 19.68 32.64 -9.21
CA SER A 104 20.26 33.19 -7.98
C SER A 104 19.51 32.80 -6.71
N ASP A 105 18.18 32.66 -6.80
CA ASP A 105 17.31 32.20 -5.71
C ASP A 105 16.35 31.10 -6.22
N VAL A 106 16.80 29.84 -6.05
CA VAL A 106 16.08 28.67 -6.55
C VAL A 106 14.75 28.45 -5.80
N ASP A 107 14.73 28.70 -4.49
CA ASP A 107 13.54 28.45 -3.68
C ASP A 107 12.46 29.51 -3.97
N TYR A 108 12.83 30.77 -4.20
CA TYR A 108 11.89 31.81 -4.64
C TYR A 108 11.34 31.53 -6.06
N MET A 109 12.19 31.08 -6.99
CA MET A 109 11.73 30.70 -8.34
C MET A 109 10.83 29.45 -8.31
N LEU A 110 11.12 28.48 -7.45
CA LEU A 110 10.26 27.32 -7.23
C LEU A 110 8.88 27.75 -6.69
N TYR A 111 8.85 28.68 -5.73
CA TYR A 111 7.60 29.26 -5.23
C TYR A 111 6.81 29.97 -6.35
N LYS A 112 7.49 30.69 -7.24
CA LYS A 112 6.86 31.39 -8.38
C LYS A 112 6.33 30.45 -9.46
N LEU A 113 7.00 29.30 -9.69
CA LEU A 113 6.53 28.24 -10.60
C LEU A 113 5.25 27.56 -10.07
N GLY A 114 5.07 27.51 -8.76
CA GLY A 114 3.88 26.96 -8.12
C GLY A 114 3.68 25.48 -8.43
N GLU A 115 2.42 25.09 -8.59
CA GLU A 115 2.07 23.69 -8.82
C GLU A 115 2.31 23.26 -10.28
N LEU A 116 3.28 22.36 -10.46
CA LEU A 116 3.58 21.77 -11.75
C LEU A 116 2.89 20.43 -11.92
N GLU A 117 2.28 20.21 -13.08
CA GLU A 117 1.70 18.92 -13.44
C GLU A 117 2.79 17.89 -13.72
N VAL A 118 2.56 16.66 -13.30
CA VAL A 118 3.40 15.51 -13.63
C VAL A 118 2.71 14.62 -14.66
N ASP A 119 3.49 13.96 -15.49
CA ASP A 119 3.02 12.91 -16.40
C ASP A 119 2.81 11.58 -15.65
N LYS A 120 2.41 10.54 -16.39
CA LYS A 120 2.13 9.21 -15.84
C LYS A 120 3.37 8.52 -15.27
N ASP A 121 4.56 8.98 -15.64
CA ASP A 121 5.85 8.44 -15.21
C ASP A 121 6.43 9.23 -14.02
N GLY A 122 5.74 10.32 -13.61
CA GLY A 122 6.12 11.19 -12.50
C GLY A 122 7.09 12.30 -12.89
N ASN A 123 7.31 12.54 -14.19
CA ASN A 123 8.13 13.66 -14.67
C ASN A 123 7.29 14.92 -14.80
N VAL A 124 7.92 16.08 -14.60
CA VAL A 124 7.22 17.36 -14.73
C VAL A 124 6.93 17.68 -16.20
N LYS A 125 5.65 17.89 -16.52
CA LYS A 125 5.24 18.26 -17.87
C LYS A 125 5.76 19.66 -18.22
N GLU A 126 6.27 19.78 -19.46
CA GLU A 126 6.67 21.07 -20.04
C GLU A 126 7.64 21.87 -19.16
N LEU A 127 8.50 21.17 -18.42
CA LEU A 127 9.44 21.79 -17.48
C LEU A 127 10.29 22.86 -18.17
N ASP A 128 10.86 22.56 -19.34
CA ASP A 128 11.68 23.49 -20.11
C ASP A 128 10.91 24.75 -20.54
N SER A 129 9.67 24.59 -21.01
CA SER A 129 8.82 25.71 -21.42
C SER A 129 8.51 26.62 -20.23
N LYS A 130 8.15 26.04 -19.08
CA LYS A 130 7.85 26.80 -17.87
C LYS A 130 9.07 27.50 -17.28
N VAL A 131 10.24 26.87 -17.35
CA VAL A 131 11.50 27.48 -16.91
C VAL A 131 11.86 28.66 -17.83
N LYS A 132 11.64 28.55 -19.15
CA LYS A 132 11.82 29.68 -20.09
C LYS A 132 10.87 30.83 -19.81
N GLU A 133 9.57 30.55 -19.64
CA GLU A 133 8.58 31.57 -19.27
C GLU A 133 8.96 32.26 -17.94
N LEU A 134 9.46 31.49 -16.97
CA LEU A 134 9.92 32.03 -15.69
C LEU A 134 11.16 32.93 -15.86
N LYS A 135 12.09 32.54 -16.74
CA LYS A 135 13.29 33.32 -17.10
C LYS A 135 12.91 34.63 -17.78
N GLU A 136 11.96 34.61 -18.71
CA GLU A 136 11.43 35.81 -19.36
C GLU A 136 10.71 36.74 -18.38
N ALA A 137 9.96 36.19 -17.43
CA ALA A 137 9.22 36.96 -16.43
C ALA A 137 10.11 37.52 -15.31
N ASN A 138 11.22 36.87 -14.98
CA ASN A 138 12.10 37.23 -13.86
C ASN A 138 13.59 37.27 -14.25
N PRO A 139 13.99 38.00 -15.30
CA PRO A 139 15.33 37.92 -15.89
C PRO A 139 16.44 38.30 -14.91
N SER A 140 16.16 39.14 -13.90
CA SER A 140 17.12 39.52 -12.86
C SER A 140 17.55 38.37 -11.94
N PHE A 141 16.76 37.29 -11.87
CA PHE A 141 17.04 36.12 -11.05
C PHE A 141 17.80 35.03 -11.79
N PHE A 142 17.95 35.16 -13.10
CA PHE A 142 18.67 34.21 -13.94
C PHE A 142 20.03 34.80 -14.33
N LYS A 143 21.05 33.96 -14.48
CA LYS A 143 22.30 34.44 -15.04
C LYS A 143 22.03 34.93 -16.46
N ALA A 144 22.45 36.16 -16.75
CA ALA A 144 22.52 36.62 -18.13
C ALA A 144 23.34 35.60 -18.92
N GLU A 145 22.84 35.18 -20.07
CA GLU A 145 23.63 34.41 -21.02
C GLU A 145 24.89 35.23 -21.28
N LYS A 146 26.00 34.76 -20.73
CA LYS A 146 27.29 35.29 -21.12
C LYS A 146 27.46 34.84 -22.56
N ASP A 147 27.14 35.74 -23.49
CA ASP A 147 27.85 35.77 -24.75
C ASP A 147 29.33 35.56 -24.42
N ASN A 148 29.88 34.51 -25.03
CA ASN A 148 31.26 34.04 -25.05
C ASN A 148 32.25 34.89 -24.25
N GLU A 149 33.04 34.22 -23.41
CA GLU A 149 34.27 34.69 -22.80
C GLU A 149 35.11 35.57 -23.75
N GLN A 150 34.82 36.86 -23.80
CA GLN A 150 35.77 37.89 -24.16
C GLN A 150 36.32 38.42 -22.85
N ASP A 151 37.47 37.86 -22.50
CA ASP A 151 38.61 38.51 -21.85
C ASP A 151 38.30 39.92 -21.27
N ASN A 152 37.60 39.94 -20.14
CA ASN A 152 37.35 41.18 -19.39
C ASN A 152 38.54 41.44 -18.47
N ASN A 153 39.73 41.68 -19.04
CA ASN A 153 40.82 42.23 -18.26
C ASN A 153 40.72 43.77 -18.28
N PRO A 154 40.64 44.46 -17.12
CA PRO A 154 40.65 45.92 -17.10
C PRO A 154 41.90 46.48 -17.78
N PRO A 155 41.83 47.67 -18.42
CA PRO A 155 42.97 48.24 -19.15
C PRO A 155 44.17 48.40 -18.22
N GLY A 156 45.26 47.69 -18.50
CA GLY A 156 46.52 47.77 -17.74
C GLY A 156 46.96 46.49 -17.03
N TYR A 157 46.14 45.44 -17.02
CA TYR A 157 46.59 44.11 -16.59
C TYR A 157 46.88 43.22 -17.80
N GLN A 158 47.93 42.41 -17.70
CA GLN A 158 48.22 41.31 -18.61
C GLN A 158 48.26 40.03 -17.77
N VAL A 159 47.55 39.00 -18.21
CA VAL A 159 47.63 37.68 -17.57
C VAL A 159 48.99 37.09 -17.96
N ILE A 160 49.87 36.88 -16.97
CA ILE A 160 51.16 36.23 -17.18
C ILE A 160 50.92 34.73 -17.11
N ASP A 161 51.32 34.01 -18.16
CA ASP A 161 51.29 32.55 -18.20
C ASP A 161 52.13 31.99 -17.04
N ASN A 162 51.52 31.12 -16.24
CA ASN A 162 52.15 30.51 -15.07
C ASN A 162 53.12 29.38 -15.45
N GLY A 163 53.23 29.01 -16.74
CA GLY A 163 54.24 28.06 -17.23
C GLY A 163 54.13 26.66 -16.63
N LEU A 164 52.99 26.37 -16.00
CA LEU A 164 52.66 25.06 -15.45
C LEU A 164 51.98 24.26 -16.55
N ASP A 165 52.44 23.03 -16.76
CA ASP A 165 51.74 22.07 -17.61
C ASP A 165 50.32 21.92 -17.07
N THR A 166 49.31 22.18 -17.90
CA THR A 166 47.90 22.01 -17.56
C THR A 166 47.68 20.51 -17.45
N GLY A 167 48.02 19.96 -16.28
CA GLY A 167 48.08 18.54 -16.03
C GLY A 167 46.89 17.84 -16.65
N LYS A 168 47.15 16.85 -17.51
CA LYS A 168 46.11 16.05 -18.17
C LYS A 168 45.16 15.53 -17.09
N GLN A 169 43.95 16.08 -17.05
CA GLN A 169 42.88 15.53 -16.24
C GLN A 169 42.53 14.18 -16.87
N THR A 170 43.03 13.09 -16.29
CA THR A 170 42.65 11.76 -16.72
C THR A 170 41.17 11.60 -16.43
N ASP A 171 40.36 11.37 -17.47
CA ASP A 171 38.96 10.99 -17.28
C ASP A 171 38.94 9.66 -16.48
N PRO A 172 38.45 9.66 -15.24
CA PRO A 172 38.45 8.46 -14.41
C PRO A 172 37.66 7.31 -15.05
N ILE A 173 36.68 7.65 -15.90
CA ILE A 173 35.84 6.67 -16.59
C ILE A 173 36.63 6.01 -17.71
N GLU A 174 37.39 6.77 -18.49
CA GLU A 174 38.22 6.25 -19.56
C GLU A 174 39.36 5.36 -19.02
N ALA A 175 39.99 5.78 -17.92
CA ALA A 175 41.01 4.99 -17.23
C ALA A 175 40.44 3.66 -16.66
N ALA A 176 39.28 3.72 -15.99
CA ALA A 176 38.64 2.53 -15.45
C ALA A 176 38.16 1.57 -16.55
N THR A 177 37.72 2.10 -17.70
CA THR A 177 37.30 1.30 -18.85
C THR A 177 38.51 0.60 -19.49
N ALA A 178 39.61 1.33 -19.68
CA ALA A 178 40.86 0.77 -20.23
C ALA A 178 41.45 -0.33 -19.31
N ASP A 179 41.45 -0.13 -17.99
CA ASP A 179 41.92 -1.14 -17.02
C ASP A 179 41.03 -2.39 -17.04
N PHE A 180 39.70 -2.21 -17.17
CA PHE A 180 38.76 -3.31 -17.27
C PHE A 180 38.93 -4.11 -18.57
N GLU A 181 39.08 -3.42 -19.71
CA GLU A 181 39.32 -4.06 -21.01
C GLU A 181 40.66 -4.81 -21.04
N ALA A 182 41.71 -4.23 -20.44
CA ALA A 182 43.01 -4.88 -20.29
C ALA A 182 42.95 -6.14 -19.40
N ALA A 183 42.18 -6.10 -18.30
CA ALA A 183 41.96 -7.25 -17.42
C ALA A 183 41.19 -8.38 -18.11
N LEU A 184 40.32 -8.05 -19.06
CA LEU A 184 39.58 -9.02 -19.87
C LEU A 184 40.32 -9.47 -21.14
N GLY A 185 41.50 -8.89 -21.42
CA GLY A 185 42.28 -9.21 -22.62
C GLY A 185 41.61 -8.78 -23.93
N ILE A 186 40.65 -7.85 -23.87
CA ILE A 186 39.96 -7.32 -25.04
C ILE A 186 40.83 -6.20 -25.58
N THR A 187 41.53 -6.46 -26.68
CA THR A 187 42.23 -5.41 -27.43
C THR A 187 41.34 -4.98 -28.59
N ASN A 188 40.85 -3.76 -28.55
CA ASN A 188 40.20 -3.14 -29.71
C ASN A 188 41.30 -2.87 -30.76
N ASN A 189 41.16 -3.50 -31.92
CA ASN A 189 42.05 -3.33 -33.07
C ASN A 189 41.49 -2.30 -34.05
#